data_AF-L5P025-F1
#
_entry.id   AF-L5P025-F1
#
_cell.length_a   1.000
_cell.length_b   1.000
_cell.length_c   1.000
_cell.angle_alpha   90.00
_cell.angle_beta   90.00
_cell.angle_gamma   90.00
#
_symmetry.space_group_name_H-M   'P 1'
#
loop_
_entity.id
_entity.type
_entity.pdbx_description
1 polymer ?
#
loop_
_entity_poly.entity_id
_entity_poly.type
_entity_poly.pdbx_seq_one_letter_code
_entity_poly.pdbx_strand_id
1 'polypeptide(L)'
;DMYDEASVHDQSWPEPLGLDADVAAGETAMAVVGALRKYKSDNQLSMNAPVDLVEVYGDIHGFEEDVSGVMHIEELELLDEEPEIESVVTGVDLDYSLVGPEYGAQVPDIEAALESDDYEVEDGVMHVAGVELDPEMFTIEESREYVGDGDMLEAGDAIVIVQHAD
;
A
#
# COMPACT_ATOMS: atom_id res chain seq x y z
N ASP A 1 -7.96 -46.11 -13.84
CA ASP A 1 -6.71 -45.58 -14.41
C ASP A 1 -6.55 -44.13 -14.06
N MET A 2 -5.43 -43.79 -13.42
CA MET A 2 -5.11 -42.41 -12.98
C MET A 2 -4.17 -41.68 -13.96
N TYR A 3 -3.75 -42.34 -15.04
CA TYR A 3 -2.91 -41.75 -16.07
C TYR A 3 -3.41 -42.20 -17.43
N ASP A 4 -3.71 -41.22 -18.28
CA ASP A 4 -3.98 -41.43 -19.69
C ASP A 4 -2.64 -41.78 -20.38
N GLU A 5 -2.61 -42.84 -21.19
CA GLU A 5 -1.40 -43.27 -21.93
C GLU A 5 -1.11 -42.35 -23.13
N ALA A 6 -1.96 -41.34 -23.37
CA ALA A 6 -1.81 -40.36 -24.43
C ALA A 6 -0.58 -39.46 -24.22
N SER A 7 0.35 -39.51 -25.17
CA SER A 7 1.52 -38.62 -25.22
C SER A 7 1.11 -37.19 -25.56
N VAL A 8 1.56 -36.20 -24.77
CA VAL A 8 1.38 -34.78 -25.08
C VAL A 8 1.99 -34.39 -26.43
N HIS A 9 2.99 -35.14 -26.90
CA HIS A 9 3.66 -34.89 -28.19
C HIS A 9 2.78 -35.20 -29.41
N ASP A 10 1.73 -36.00 -29.23
CA ASP A 10 0.79 -36.38 -30.29
C ASP A 10 -0.51 -35.56 -30.25
N GLN A 11 -0.63 -34.62 -29.29
CA GLN A 11 -1.80 -33.76 -29.16
C GLN A 11 -1.70 -32.53 -30.07
N SER A 12 -2.87 -32.05 -30.51
CA SER A 12 -2.95 -30.78 -31.24
C SER A 12 -2.61 -29.61 -30.31
N TRP A 13 -2.03 -28.56 -30.87
CA TRP A 13 -1.80 -27.33 -30.13
C TRP A 13 -3.14 -26.74 -29.66
N PRO A 14 -3.22 -26.19 -28.44
CA PRO A 14 -4.47 -25.58 -27.96
C PRO A 14 -4.83 -24.38 -28.81
N GLU A 15 -6.12 -24.24 -29.11
CA GLU A 15 -6.67 -23.04 -29.73
C GLU A 15 -7.06 -22.04 -28.63
N PRO A 16 -6.94 -20.72 -28.89
CA PRO A 16 -7.39 -19.70 -27.95
C PRO A 16 -8.88 -19.87 -27.62
N LEU A 17 -9.22 -19.78 -26.33
CA LEU A 17 -10.61 -19.95 -25.87
C LEU A 17 -11.53 -18.78 -26.27
N GLY A 18 -10.98 -17.68 -26.78
CA GLY A 18 -11.75 -16.51 -27.21
C GLY A 18 -12.44 -15.77 -26.06
N LEU A 19 -11.93 -15.92 -24.84
CA LEU A 19 -12.43 -15.23 -23.66
C LEU A 19 -11.96 -13.78 -23.68
N ASP A 20 -12.88 -12.87 -23.37
CA ASP A 20 -12.55 -11.48 -23.04
C ASP A 20 -12.36 -11.42 -21.54
N ALA A 21 -11.14 -11.13 -21.11
CA ALA A 21 -10.80 -11.07 -19.69
C ALA A 21 -10.80 -9.60 -19.27
N ASP A 22 -11.34 -9.33 -18.09
CA ASP A 22 -11.16 -8.02 -17.48
C ASP A 22 -9.73 -7.92 -16.94
N VAL A 23 -8.84 -7.42 -17.79
CA VAL A 23 -7.42 -7.27 -17.47
C VAL A 23 -7.22 -6.27 -16.34
N ALA A 24 -8.03 -5.19 -16.31
CA ALA A 24 -7.91 -4.17 -15.29
C ALA A 24 -8.31 -4.73 -13.91
N ALA A 25 -9.45 -5.41 -13.81
CA ALA A 25 -9.86 -6.07 -12.57
C ALA A 25 -8.86 -7.14 -12.12
N GLY A 26 -8.26 -7.87 -13.06
CA GLY A 26 -7.21 -8.85 -12.77
C GLY A 26 -5.92 -8.22 -12.25
N GLU A 27 -5.51 -7.07 -12.79
CA GLU A 27 -4.35 -6.32 -12.30
C GLU A 27 -4.60 -5.76 -10.89
N THR A 28 -5.78 -5.21 -10.64
CA THR A 28 -6.20 -4.78 -9.29
C THR A 28 -6.19 -5.95 -8.31
N ALA A 29 -6.73 -7.11 -8.70
CA ALA A 29 -6.74 -8.30 -7.85
C ALA A 29 -5.31 -8.77 -7.50
N MET A 30 -4.38 -8.72 -8.46
CA MET A 30 -2.97 -9.01 -8.18
C MET A 30 -2.33 -8.00 -7.23
N ALA A 31 -2.67 -6.71 -7.36
CA ALA A 31 -2.18 -5.67 -6.46
C ALA A 31 -2.70 -5.89 -5.03
N VAL A 32 -3.98 -6.22 -4.86
CA VAL A 32 -4.60 -6.57 -3.56
C VAL A 32 -3.90 -7.77 -2.93
N VAL A 33 -3.68 -8.86 -3.68
CA VAL A 33 -2.92 -10.03 -3.19
C VAL A 33 -1.50 -9.65 -2.77
N GLY A 34 -0.84 -8.78 -3.54
CA GLY A 34 0.48 -8.26 -3.22
C GLY A 34 0.51 -7.48 -1.90
N ALA A 35 -0.46 -6.58 -1.71
CA ALA A 35 -0.61 -5.77 -0.51
C ALA A 35 -0.88 -6.63 0.73
N LEU A 36 -1.84 -7.56 0.66
CA LEU A 36 -2.14 -8.49 1.76
C LEU A 36 -0.97 -9.42 2.09
N ARG A 37 -0.19 -9.84 1.09
CA ARG A 37 1.01 -10.66 1.32
C ARG A 37 2.09 -9.86 2.05
N LYS A 38 2.31 -8.61 1.65
CA LYS A 38 3.23 -7.69 2.34
C LYS A 38 2.76 -7.46 3.77
N TYR A 39 1.48 -7.16 3.98
CA TYR A 39 0.86 -7.01 5.29
C TYR A 39 1.15 -8.18 6.23
N LYS A 40 0.91 -9.42 5.78
CA LYS A 40 1.23 -10.61 6.58
C LYS A 40 2.71 -10.72 6.89
N SER A 41 3.58 -10.42 5.92
CA SER A 41 5.03 -10.45 6.12
C SER A 41 5.49 -9.43 7.16
N ASP A 42 5.01 -8.19 7.06
CA ASP A 42 5.38 -7.08 7.93
C ASP A 42 4.88 -7.34 9.37
N ASN A 43 3.73 -7.99 9.52
CA ASN A 43 3.16 -8.43 10.80
C ASN A 43 3.64 -9.82 11.26
N GLN A 44 4.64 -10.41 10.59
CA GLN A 44 5.20 -11.73 10.92
C GLN A 44 4.17 -12.88 10.97
N LEU A 45 3.07 -12.73 10.23
CA LEU A 45 2.02 -13.73 10.08
C LEU A 45 2.44 -14.80 9.06
N SER A 46 2.01 -16.04 9.31
CA SER A 46 2.12 -17.11 8.31
C SER A 46 1.33 -16.73 7.05
N MET A 47 1.83 -17.07 5.86
CA MET A 47 1.08 -16.84 4.62
C MET A 47 -0.29 -17.55 4.62
N ASN A 48 -0.40 -18.66 5.35
CA ASN A 48 -1.63 -19.43 5.52
C ASN A 48 -2.45 -19.02 6.76
N ALA A 49 -2.02 -18.01 7.53
CA ALA A 49 -2.82 -17.51 8.64
C ALA A 49 -4.14 -16.94 8.10
N PRO A 50 -5.29 -17.21 8.73
CA PRO A 50 -6.55 -16.60 8.31
C PRO A 50 -6.52 -15.08 8.49
N VAL A 51 -7.30 -14.37 7.69
CA VAL A 51 -7.63 -12.95 7.85
C VAL A 51 -9.15 -12.87 7.92
N ASP A 52 -9.69 -12.29 8.99
CA ASP A 52 -11.12 -12.41 9.28
C ASP A 52 -11.97 -11.63 8.28
N LEU A 53 -11.72 -10.32 8.16
CA LEU A 53 -12.46 -9.45 7.24
C LEU A 53 -11.50 -8.54 6.47
N VAL A 54 -11.70 -8.49 5.15
CA VAL A 54 -11.00 -7.58 4.24
C VAL A 54 -12.02 -6.81 3.42
N GLU A 55 -11.94 -5.49 3.48
CA GLU A 55 -12.71 -4.59 2.64
C GLU A 55 -11.83 -4.10 1.49
N VAL A 56 -12.30 -4.20 0.26
CA VAL A 56 -11.58 -3.73 -0.94
C VAL A 56 -12.38 -2.63 -1.61
N TYR A 57 -11.75 -1.48 -1.74
CA TYR A 57 -12.24 -0.31 -2.43
C TYR A 57 -11.50 -0.22 -3.77
N GLY A 58 -12.04 -0.92 -4.76
CA GLY A 58 -11.46 -1.08 -6.09
C GLY A 58 -12.07 -2.26 -6.84
N ASP A 59 -12.03 -2.20 -8.17
CA ASP A 59 -12.65 -3.23 -9.00
C ASP A 59 -11.77 -4.49 -9.07
N ILE A 60 -12.25 -5.58 -8.48
CA ILE A 60 -11.68 -6.94 -8.63
C ILE A 60 -12.74 -7.94 -9.09
N HIS A 61 -13.79 -7.47 -9.76
CA HIS A 61 -14.95 -8.30 -10.08
C HIS A 61 -14.57 -9.54 -10.90
N GLY A 62 -15.02 -10.70 -10.45
CA GLY A 62 -14.68 -12.00 -11.04
C GLY A 62 -13.41 -12.64 -10.48
N PHE A 63 -12.72 -12.01 -9.53
CA PHE A 63 -11.52 -12.51 -8.87
C PHE A 63 -11.65 -12.63 -7.34
N GLU A 64 -12.82 -12.36 -6.77
CA GLU A 64 -13.07 -12.31 -5.32
C GLU A 64 -12.71 -13.64 -4.63
N GLU A 65 -13.11 -14.77 -5.23
CA GLU A 65 -12.80 -16.12 -4.72
C GLU A 65 -11.30 -16.44 -4.80
N ASP A 66 -10.63 -16.00 -5.87
CA ASP A 66 -9.19 -16.22 -6.05
C ASP A 66 -8.39 -15.42 -5.01
N VAL A 67 -8.74 -14.15 -4.80
CA VAL A 67 -8.11 -13.29 -3.79
C VAL A 67 -8.32 -13.88 -2.39
N SER A 68 -9.57 -14.19 -2.04
CA SER A 68 -9.92 -14.76 -0.73
C SER A 68 -9.23 -16.11 -0.49
N GLY A 69 -9.21 -16.97 -1.50
CA GLY A 69 -8.61 -18.30 -1.42
C GLY A 69 -7.08 -18.25 -1.27
N VAL A 70 -6.39 -17.42 -2.05
CA VAL A 70 -4.92 -17.30 -1.98
C VAL A 70 -4.47 -16.64 -0.68
N MET A 71 -5.25 -15.68 -0.17
CA MET A 71 -4.90 -14.93 1.04
C MET A 71 -5.56 -15.44 2.32
N HIS A 72 -6.31 -16.54 2.25
CA HIS A 72 -6.99 -17.16 3.41
C HIS A 72 -7.91 -16.16 4.13
N ILE A 73 -8.69 -15.42 3.38
CA ILE A 73 -9.65 -14.44 3.90
C ILE A 73 -10.96 -15.17 4.21
N GLU A 74 -11.53 -14.95 5.40
CA GLU A 74 -12.83 -15.53 5.76
C GLU A 74 -13.99 -14.76 5.12
N GLU A 75 -13.93 -13.44 5.16
CA GLU A 75 -14.91 -12.53 4.55
C GLU A 75 -14.23 -11.42 3.73
N LEU A 76 -14.62 -11.28 2.47
CA LEU A 76 -14.17 -10.22 1.58
C LEU A 76 -15.37 -9.39 1.11
N GLU A 77 -15.32 -8.08 1.33
CA GLU A 77 -16.32 -7.13 0.88
C GLU A 77 -15.77 -6.22 -0.21
N LEU A 78 -16.55 -6.01 -1.28
CA LEU A 78 -16.27 -5.00 -2.30
C LEU A 78 -17.12 -3.78 -2.06
N LEU A 79 -16.47 -2.62 -1.97
CA LEU A 79 -17.10 -1.36 -1.66
C LEU A 79 -16.78 -0.35 -2.76
N ASP A 80 -17.82 0.32 -3.26
CA ASP A 80 -17.71 1.25 -4.40
C ASP A 80 -17.28 2.67 -3.98
N GLU A 81 -17.48 3.03 -2.71
CA GLU A 81 -17.24 4.39 -2.18
C GLU A 81 -15.96 4.40 -1.36
N GLU A 82 -14.96 5.19 -1.77
CA GLU A 82 -13.67 5.29 -1.06
C GLU A 82 -13.88 5.56 0.44
N PRO A 83 -13.06 4.93 1.31
CA PRO A 83 -13.19 5.09 2.74
C PRO A 83 -12.84 6.52 3.19
N GLU A 84 -13.31 6.92 4.36
CA GLU A 84 -12.86 8.17 4.98
C GLU A 84 -11.38 8.04 5.36
N ILE A 85 -10.52 8.76 4.63
CA ILE A 85 -9.07 8.79 4.81
C ILE A 85 -8.60 10.21 5.13
N GLU A 86 -7.66 10.31 6.07
CA GLU A 86 -7.00 11.55 6.44
C GLU A 86 -5.53 11.54 6.01
N SER A 87 -5.04 12.69 5.57
CA SER A 87 -3.61 12.87 5.30
C SER A 87 -2.91 13.25 6.59
N VAL A 88 -1.94 12.44 6.99
CA VAL A 88 -1.10 12.65 8.18
C VAL A 88 0.34 12.86 7.72
N VAL A 89 1.01 13.87 8.26
CA VAL A 89 2.44 14.05 8.02
C VAL A 89 3.19 12.96 8.77
N THR A 90 3.89 12.09 8.04
CA THR A 90 4.68 10.99 8.61
C THR A 90 6.15 11.33 8.79
N GLY A 91 6.62 12.38 8.11
CA GLY A 91 8.03 12.75 8.17
C GLY A 91 8.35 14.00 7.35
N VAL A 92 9.59 14.45 7.52
CA VAL A 92 10.20 15.52 6.74
C VAL A 92 11.56 15.05 6.28
N ASP A 93 11.73 14.93 4.96
CA ASP A 93 13.01 14.62 4.33
C ASP A 93 13.75 15.90 3.98
N LEU A 94 15.03 16.00 4.37
CA LEU A 94 15.88 17.14 4.05
C LEU A 94 16.70 16.90 2.79
N ASP A 95 16.77 17.89 1.90
CA ASP A 95 17.77 17.93 0.84
C ASP A 95 19.12 18.37 1.42
N TYR A 96 19.90 17.40 1.87
CA TYR A 96 21.24 17.62 2.41
C TYR A 96 22.22 18.28 1.42
N SER A 97 21.93 18.28 0.12
CA SER A 97 22.73 19.00 -0.87
C SER A 97 22.56 20.51 -0.80
N LEU A 98 21.44 20.99 -0.24
CA LEU A 98 21.13 22.40 0.04
C LEU A 98 21.32 22.73 1.51
N VAL A 99 20.68 21.95 2.39
CA VAL A 99 20.68 22.16 3.84
C VAL A 99 22.08 22.03 4.43
N GLY A 100 22.87 21.06 3.97
CA GLY A 100 24.23 20.81 4.45
C GLY A 100 25.18 22.00 4.21
N PRO A 101 25.33 22.50 2.96
CA PRO A 101 26.15 23.66 2.67
C PRO A 101 25.71 24.97 3.36
N GLU A 102 24.40 25.16 3.56
CA GLU A 102 23.85 26.41 4.10
C GLU A 102 23.86 26.44 5.64
N TYR A 103 23.38 25.38 6.28
CA TYR A 103 23.18 25.35 7.73
C TYR A 103 24.27 24.58 8.47
N GLY A 104 24.99 23.67 7.80
CA GLY A 104 26.23 23.04 8.26
C GLY A 104 26.20 22.51 9.70
N ALA A 105 26.65 23.34 10.65
CA ALA A 105 26.71 22.99 12.08
C ALA A 105 25.33 22.90 12.76
N GLN A 106 24.29 23.50 12.18
CA GLN A 106 22.92 23.51 12.71
C GLN A 106 22.10 22.30 12.25
N VAL A 107 22.58 21.52 11.27
CA VAL A 107 21.84 20.35 10.74
C VAL A 107 21.41 19.37 11.84
N PRO A 108 22.26 19.00 12.82
CA PRO A 108 21.82 18.12 13.90
C PRO A 108 20.72 18.72 14.78
N ASP A 109 20.69 20.05 14.94
CA ASP A 109 19.64 20.72 15.70
C ASP A 109 18.31 20.75 14.91
N ILE A 110 18.39 20.90 13.58
CA ILE A 110 17.24 20.80 12.67
C ILE A 110 16.65 19.38 12.71
N GLU A 111 17.49 18.35 12.56
CA GLU A 111 17.05 16.95 12.61
C GLU A 111 16.36 16.63 13.94
N ALA A 112 16.94 17.05 15.06
CA ALA A 112 16.36 16.82 16.38
C ALA A 112 15.00 17.52 16.57
N ALA A 113 14.81 18.71 15.99
CA ALA A 113 13.54 19.42 16.05
C ALA A 113 12.48 18.76 15.16
N LEU A 114 12.85 18.28 13.97
CA LEU A 114 11.95 17.49 13.11
C LEU A 114 11.51 16.18 13.78
N GLU A 115 12.42 15.44 14.42
CA GLU A 115 12.10 14.21 15.14
C GLU A 115 11.14 14.42 16.33
N SER A 116 11.03 15.66 16.83
CA SER A 116 10.14 16.03 17.92
C SER A 116 8.88 16.78 17.48
N ASP A 117 8.62 16.88 16.18
CA ASP A 117 7.54 17.67 15.58
C ASP A 117 7.57 19.16 16.01
N ASP A 118 8.77 19.71 16.28
CA ASP A 118 8.98 21.12 16.66
C ASP A 118 9.33 21.96 15.43
N TYR A 119 8.39 22.02 14.49
CA TYR A 119 8.47 22.83 13.29
C TYR A 119 7.10 23.36 12.89
N GLU A 120 7.09 24.46 12.13
CA GLU A 120 5.88 25.03 11.56
C GLU A 120 6.12 25.34 10.08
N VAL A 121 5.11 25.12 9.22
CA VAL A 121 5.20 25.44 7.79
C VAL A 121 4.19 26.55 7.48
N GLU A 122 4.71 27.71 7.08
CA GLU A 122 3.89 28.87 6.70
C GLU A 122 4.26 29.29 5.27
N ASP A 123 3.25 29.40 4.40
CA ASP A 123 3.43 29.79 2.99
C ASP A 123 4.52 28.98 2.22
N GLY A 124 4.74 27.72 2.63
CA GLY A 124 5.71 26.80 2.04
C GLY A 124 7.13 26.90 2.61
N VAL A 125 7.37 27.81 3.56
CA VAL A 125 8.64 27.92 4.28
C VAL A 125 8.53 27.20 5.61
N MET A 126 9.52 26.36 5.93
CA MET A 126 9.55 25.64 7.19
C MET A 126 10.40 26.39 8.23
N HIS A 127 9.79 26.68 9.37
CA HIS A 127 10.46 27.24 10.55
C HIS A 127 10.80 26.09 11.49
N VAL A 128 12.09 25.82 11.68
CA VAL A 128 12.57 24.69 12.50
C VAL A 128 13.89 25.05 13.16
N ALA A 129 14.07 24.70 14.44
CA ALA A 129 15.29 24.99 15.21
C ALA A 129 15.77 26.47 15.13
N GLY A 130 14.86 27.42 14.89
CA GLY A 130 15.16 28.84 14.75
C GLY A 130 15.76 29.27 13.39
N VAL A 131 15.70 28.41 12.36
CA VAL A 131 16.06 28.72 10.97
C VAL A 131 14.84 28.59 10.05
N GLU A 132 14.95 29.13 8.83
CA GLU A 132 13.92 29.08 7.79
C GLU A 132 14.42 28.22 6.62
N LEU A 133 13.76 27.11 6.33
CA LEU A 133 14.09 26.27 5.19
C LEU A 133 13.19 26.63 4.01
N ASP A 134 13.80 26.92 2.87
CA ASP A 134 13.08 27.14 1.62
C ASP A 134 12.36 25.84 1.18
N PRO A 135 11.25 25.94 0.42
CA PRO A 135 10.51 24.77 -0.05
C PRO A 135 11.32 23.76 -0.87
N GLU A 136 12.47 24.18 -1.44
CA GLU A 136 13.37 23.29 -2.20
C GLU A 136 14.28 22.45 -1.27
N MET A 137 14.40 22.83 0.01
CA MET A 137 15.32 22.22 0.97
C MET A 137 14.72 21.04 1.73
N PHE A 138 13.42 20.81 1.62
CA PHE A 138 12.75 19.72 2.31
C PHE A 138 11.59 19.17 1.48
N THR A 139 11.14 17.97 1.83
CA THR A 139 9.89 17.39 1.35
C THR A 139 9.13 16.87 2.55
N ILE A 140 7.84 17.22 2.64
CA ILE A 140 6.95 16.65 3.65
C ILE A 140 6.48 15.30 3.11
N GLU A 141 6.72 14.25 3.88
CA GLU A 141 6.14 12.95 3.64
C GLU A 141 4.77 12.91 4.29
N GLU A 142 3.73 12.70 3.48
CA GLU A 142 2.36 12.52 3.95
C GLU A 142 1.93 11.07 3.67
N SER A 143 1.39 10.38 4.67
CA SER A 143 0.66 9.14 4.49
C SER A 143 -0.84 9.40 4.52
N ARG A 144 -1.59 8.53 3.87
CA ARG A 144 -3.03 8.45 4.02
C ARG A 144 -3.33 7.39 5.05
N GLU A 145 -4.05 7.75 6.09
CA GLU A 145 -4.50 6.83 7.14
C GLU A 145 -6.02 6.70 7.11
N TYR A 146 -6.50 5.50 7.39
CA TYR A 146 -7.94 5.24 7.51
C TYR A 146 -8.45 5.68 8.89
N VAL A 147 -9.59 6.36 8.92
CA VAL A 147 -10.17 6.95 10.13
C VAL A 147 -11.00 5.94 10.95
N GLY A 148 -11.08 4.68 10.51
CA GLY A 148 -11.81 3.60 11.19
C GLY A 148 -10.91 2.58 11.89
N ASP A 149 -11.54 1.51 12.40
CA ASP A 149 -10.83 0.34 12.88
C ASP A 149 -10.29 -0.47 11.69
N GLY A 150 -9.03 -0.92 11.78
CA GLY A 150 -8.35 -1.72 10.75
C GLY A 150 -7.07 -1.09 10.19
N ASP A 151 -6.30 -1.90 9.46
CA ASP A 151 -5.07 -1.47 8.79
C ASP A 151 -5.34 -1.13 7.32
N MET A 152 -5.04 0.10 6.92
CA MET A 152 -5.11 0.53 5.52
C MET A 152 -3.89 0.09 4.73
N LEU A 153 -4.12 -0.54 3.58
CA LEU A 153 -3.10 -0.95 2.63
C LEU A 153 -3.38 -0.31 1.27
N GLU A 154 -2.35 0.27 0.67
CA GLU A 154 -2.40 0.73 -0.72
C GLU A 154 -2.06 -0.43 -1.67
N ALA A 155 -2.95 -0.67 -2.63
CA ALA A 155 -2.89 -1.78 -3.58
C ALA A 155 -3.04 -1.26 -5.03
N GLY A 156 -2.07 -0.46 -5.49
CA GLY A 156 -2.17 0.20 -6.79
C GLY A 156 -3.24 1.30 -6.74
N ASP A 157 -4.27 1.18 -7.58
CA ASP A 157 -5.41 2.11 -7.57
C ASP A 157 -6.53 1.69 -6.59
N ALA A 158 -6.36 0.57 -5.87
CA ALA A 158 -7.29 0.11 -4.86
C ALA A 158 -6.80 0.39 -3.43
N ILE A 159 -7.76 0.60 -2.53
CA ILE A 159 -7.52 0.67 -1.09
C ILE A 159 -8.04 -0.63 -0.47
N VAL A 160 -7.29 -1.21 0.45
CA VAL A 160 -7.67 -2.43 1.18
C VAL A 160 -7.63 -2.14 2.67
N ILE A 161 -8.71 -2.43 3.38
CA ILE A 161 -8.75 -2.36 4.84
C ILE A 161 -8.75 -3.78 5.39
N VAL A 162 -7.77 -4.10 6.23
CA VAL A 162 -7.73 -5.35 6.98
C VAL A 162 -8.28 -5.09 8.38
N GLN A 163 -9.43 -5.69 8.68
CA GLN A 163 -10.07 -5.55 9.98
C GLN A 163 -9.42 -6.48 11.00
N HIS A 164 -9.21 -5.97 12.22
CA HIS A 164 -8.78 -6.77 13.35
C HIS A 164 -10.00 -7.38 14.04
N ALA A 165 -10.01 -8.69 14.31
CA ALA A 165 -10.99 -9.23 15.23
C ALA A 165 -10.74 -8.71 16.64
N ASP A 166 -11.79 -8.14 17.27
CA ASP A 166 -11.84 -7.80 18.71
C ASP A 166 -11.59 -9.01 19.64
#